data_AF-A0AAD1W079-F1
#
_entry.id   AF-A0AAD1W079-F1
#
_cell.length_a   1.000
_cell.length_b   1.000
_cell.length_c   1.000
_cell.angle_alpha   90.00
_cell.angle_beta   90.00
_cell.angle_gamma   90.00
#
_symmetry.space_group_name_H-M   'P 1'
#
loop_
_entity.id
_entity.type
_entity.pdbx_description
1 polymer ?
#
loop_
_entity_poly.entity_id
_entity_poly.type
_entity_poly.pdbx_seq_one_letter_code
_entity_poly.pdbx_strand_id
1 'polypeptide(L)'
;MSAYEGLSSRLRTALCVSGGSMDLDVLGRTLGLNSEQLTRLVEEEEGRSIRIREQEGKRVAVYQSELRVCSERTRKCAGDCGKLHLCRYFIMGSCTRSPCKFNHSVQTPHNFQVLRQHQLEALGTKVLQQLLLQNDPSLLPDVSMRCGS
;
A
#
# COMPACT_ATOMS: atom_id res chain seq x y z
N MET A 1 7.38 -15.74 19.05
CA MET A 1 7.11 -14.43 18.44
C MET A 1 8.30 -13.55 18.76
N SER A 2 9.12 -13.26 17.75
CA SER A 2 10.33 -12.45 17.94
C SER A 2 9.94 -11.00 18.18
N ALA A 3 10.69 -10.27 19.01
CA ALA A 3 10.53 -8.81 19.16
C ALA A 3 10.58 -8.08 17.80
N TYR A 4 11.23 -8.69 16.81
CA TYR A 4 11.37 -8.19 15.46
C TYR A 4 10.06 -8.25 14.63
N GLU A 5 9.26 -9.32 14.72
CA GLU A 5 7.96 -9.41 14.02
C GLU A 5 7.00 -8.29 14.47
N GLY A 6 7.12 -7.86 15.73
CA GLY A 6 6.36 -6.74 16.26
C GLY A 6 6.75 -5.39 15.64
N LEU A 7 8.04 -5.18 15.34
CA LEU A 7 8.53 -3.92 14.79
C LEU A 7 8.13 -3.74 13.33
N SER A 8 8.27 -4.75 12.48
CA SER A 8 7.85 -4.68 11.07
C SER A 8 6.35 -4.41 10.95
N SER A 9 5.54 -5.00 11.83
CA SER A 9 4.09 -4.74 11.88
C SER A 9 3.76 -3.30 12.29
N ARG A 10 4.47 -2.77 13.30
CA ARG A 10 4.32 -1.37 13.74
C ARG A 10 4.79 -0.38 12.67
N LEU A 11 5.90 -0.67 11.98
CA LEU A 11 6.40 0.10 10.84
C LEU A 11 5.36 0.18 9.73
N ARG A 12 4.83 -0.97 9.29
CA ARG A 12 3.77 -1.07 8.29
C ARG A 12 2.57 -0.22 8.68
N THR A 13 2.09 -0.40 9.91
CA THR A 13 0.93 0.32 10.43
C THR A 13 1.20 1.82 10.43
N ALA A 14 2.32 2.28 11.00
CA ALA A 14 2.68 3.69 11.10
C ALA A 14 2.76 4.37 9.73
N LEU A 15 3.38 3.73 8.74
CA LEU A 15 3.47 4.28 7.38
C LEU A 15 2.11 4.28 6.68
N CYS A 16 1.36 3.19 6.74
CA CYS A 16 0.06 3.09 6.08
C CYS A 16 -0.92 4.15 6.59
N VAL A 17 -1.06 4.32 7.92
CA VAL A 17 -1.97 5.32 8.49
C VAL A 17 -1.52 6.76 8.23
N SER A 18 -0.24 6.97 7.91
CA SER A 18 0.35 8.27 7.59
C SER A 18 0.38 8.58 6.09
N GLY A 19 -0.39 7.85 5.29
CA GLY A 19 -0.50 8.07 3.84
C GLY A 19 0.56 7.36 3.01
N GLY A 20 1.29 6.40 3.58
CA GLY A 20 2.24 5.54 2.88
C GLY A 20 3.68 6.04 2.86
N SER A 21 3.97 7.19 3.45
CA SER A 21 5.34 7.69 3.60
C SER A 21 5.51 8.51 4.88
N MET A 22 6.74 8.57 5.39
CA MET A 22 7.08 9.32 6.60
C MET A 22 8.57 9.68 6.63
N ASP A 23 8.88 10.88 7.11
CA ASP A 23 10.24 11.28 7.46
C ASP A 23 10.86 10.31 8.49
N LEU A 24 12.15 9.96 8.32
CA LEU A 24 12.79 8.95 9.18
C LEU A 24 12.86 9.37 10.65
N ASP A 25 13.06 10.65 10.95
CA ASP A 25 13.11 11.12 12.35
C ASP A 25 11.72 11.05 12.98
N VAL A 26 10.67 11.38 12.22
CA VAL A 26 9.28 11.22 12.65
C VAL A 26 8.94 9.75 12.85
N LEU A 27 9.41 8.87 11.97
CA LEU A 27 9.21 7.43 12.06
C LEU A 27 9.87 6.84 13.30
N GLY A 28 11.13 7.20 13.58
CA GLY A 28 11.84 6.79 14.79
C GLY A 28 11.07 7.17 16.05
N ARG A 29 10.60 8.42 16.16
CA ARG A 29 9.77 8.88 17.29
C ARG A 29 8.45 8.13 17.39
N THR A 30 7.77 7.90 16.26
CA THR A 30 6.49 7.18 16.21
C THR A 30 6.63 5.73 16.70
N LEU A 31 7.77 5.10 16.40
CA LEU A 31 8.08 3.75 16.82
C LEU A 31 8.76 3.68 18.21
N GLY A 32 9.11 4.82 18.80
CA GLY A 32 9.84 4.90 20.07
C GLY A 32 11.26 4.33 19.98
N LEU A 33 11.90 4.49 18.83
CA LEU A 33 13.24 3.97 18.54
C LEU A 33 14.30 5.06 18.69
N ASN A 34 15.47 4.67 19.20
CA ASN A 34 16.66 5.51 19.12
C ASN A 34 17.30 5.42 17.72
N SER A 35 18.33 6.24 17.47
CA SER A 35 18.98 6.32 16.17
C SER A 35 19.60 4.99 15.70
N GLU A 36 20.20 4.21 16.61
CA GLU A 36 20.81 2.92 16.25
C GLU A 36 19.74 1.88 15.88
N GLN A 37 18.66 1.79 16.67
CA GLN A 37 17.55 0.90 16.41
C GLN A 37 16.81 1.24 15.12
N LEU A 38 16.62 2.54 14.85
CA LEU A 38 16.02 3.00 13.60
C LEU A 38 16.90 2.63 12.40
N THR A 39 18.21 2.84 12.49
CA THR A 39 19.14 2.47 11.40
C THR A 39 19.06 0.98 11.09
N ARG A 40 19.11 0.11 12.10
CA ARG A 40 18.98 -1.35 11.91
C ARG A 40 17.63 -1.72 11.27
N LEU A 41 16.53 -1.15 11.76
CA LEU A 41 15.21 -1.39 11.18
C LEU A 41 15.15 -0.96 9.71
N VAL A 42 15.73 0.18 9.36
CA VAL A 42 15.78 0.66 7.98
C VAL A 42 16.62 -0.27 7.11
N GLU A 43 17.80 -0.69 7.56
CA GLU A 43 18.67 -1.64 6.84
C GLU A 43 17.96 -2.97 6.57
N GLU A 44 17.16 -3.44 7.52
CA GLU A 44 16.44 -4.71 7.39
C GLU A 44 15.19 -4.62 6.50
N GLU A 45 14.50 -3.47 6.51
CA GLU A 45 13.21 -3.29 5.84
C GLU A 45 13.34 -2.62 4.46
N GLU A 46 14.44 -1.92 4.19
CA GLU A 46 14.70 -1.28 2.90
C GLU A 46 14.83 -2.34 1.79
N GLY A 47 14.05 -2.14 0.72
CA GLY A 47 13.88 -3.10 -0.37
C GLY A 47 12.88 -4.22 -0.09
N ARG A 48 12.43 -4.40 1.16
CA ARG A 48 11.40 -5.39 1.53
C ARG A 48 10.03 -4.75 1.71
N SER A 49 9.93 -3.86 2.68
CA SER A 49 8.68 -3.19 3.07
C SER A 49 8.73 -1.69 2.86
N ILE A 50 9.94 -1.10 2.73
CA ILE A 50 10.12 0.34 2.52
C ILE A 50 11.17 0.62 1.43
N ARG A 51 11.11 1.80 0.83
CA ARG A 51 12.21 2.43 0.08
C ARG A 51 12.52 3.76 0.73
N ILE A 52 13.80 4.12 0.84
CA ILE A 52 14.18 5.45 1.30
C ILE A 52 14.31 6.40 0.11
N ARG A 53 13.78 7.62 0.25
CA ARG A 53 13.93 8.70 -0.73
C ARG A 53 14.49 9.93 -0.04
N GLU A 54 15.35 10.66 -0.74
CA GLU A 54 15.75 11.99 -0.31
C GLU A 54 14.78 13.03 -0.90
N GLN A 55 14.23 13.88 -0.03
CA GLN A 55 13.31 14.96 -0.39
C GLN A 55 13.68 16.20 0.41
N GLU A 56 14.10 17.27 -0.26
CA GLU A 56 14.44 18.56 0.38
C GLU A 56 15.43 18.43 1.55
N GLY A 57 16.45 17.56 1.40
CA GLY A 57 17.46 17.31 2.42
C GLY A 57 17.01 16.39 3.57
N LYS A 58 15.80 15.82 3.49
CA LYS A 58 15.28 14.84 4.46
C LYS A 58 15.22 13.45 3.86
N ARG A 59 15.43 12.43 4.69
CA ARG A 59 15.23 11.02 4.33
C ARG A 59 13.81 10.60 4.68
N VAL A 60 13.06 10.14 3.68
CA VAL A 60 11.66 9.74 3.79
C VAL A 60 11.55 8.25 3.50
N ALA A 61 11.00 7.49 4.46
CA ALA A 61 10.60 6.11 4.24
C ALA A 61 9.27 6.08 3.47
N VAL A 62 9.23 5.33 2.38
CA VAL A 62 8.06 5.14 1.53
C VAL A 62 7.69 3.66 1.59
N TYR A 63 6.50 3.36 2.10
CA TYR A 63 6.03 1.99 2.23
C TYR A 63 5.80 1.32 0.87
N GLN A 64 6.12 0.03 0.82
CA GLN A 64 6.10 -0.81 -0.35
C GLN A 64 5.16 -1.98 -0.09
N SER A 65 4.33 -2.30 -1.07
CA SER A 65 3.51 -3.50 -1.03
C SER A 65 3.41 -4.10 -2.41
N GLU A 66 3.30 -5.42 -2.47
CA GLU A 66 2.95 -6.17 -3.69
C GLU A 66 1.44 -6.28 -3.90
N LEU A 67 0.63 -5.70 -3.00
CA LEU A 67 -0.82 -5.68 -3.15
C LEU A 67 -1.23 -4.95 -4.44
N ARG A 68 -1.96 -5.64 -5.32
CA ARG A 68 -2.44 -5.11 -6.61
C ARG A 68 -3.93 -5.35 -6.80
N VAL A 69 -4.52 -4.64 -7.73
CA VAL A 69 -5.88 -4.87 -8.24
C VAL A 69 -5.83 -5.86 -9.40
N CYS A 70 -6.79 -6.78 -9.43
CA CYS A 70 -6.90 -7.75 -10.51
C CYS A 70 -7.25 -7.07 -11.84
N SER A 71 -6.43 -7.31 -12.87
CA SER A 71 -6.58 -6.74 -14.22
C SER A 71 -7.72 -7.37 -15.01
N GLU A 72 -8.07 -8.63 -14.74
CA GLU A 72 -9.12 -9.37 -15.46
C GLU A 72 -10.53 -8.85 -15.19
N ARG A 73 -10.64 -7.90 -14.26
CA ARG A 73 -11.89 -7.31 -13.78
C ARG A 73 -12.75 -8.38 -13.10
N THR A 74 -13.45 -8.02 -12.04
CA THR A 74 -14.03 -8.95 -11.04
C THR A 74 -15.00 -10.03 -11.54
N ARG A 75 -15.35 -10.10 -12.83
CA ARG A 75 -16.34 -11.04 -13.38
C ARG A 75 -15.75 -12.28 -14.06
N LYS A 76 -14.46 -12.28 -14.41
CA LYS A 76 -13.82 -13.40 -15.13
C LYS A 76 -12.81 -14.18 -14.31
N CYS A 77 -12.29 -13.57 -13.24
CA CYS A 77 -11.30 -14.20 -12.38
C CYS A 77 -11.97 -15.19 -11.41
N ALA A 78 -11.40 -16.40 -11.30
CA ALA A 78 -11.89 -17.46 -10.42
C ALA A 78 -11.62 -17.20 -8.92
N GLY A 79 -10.81 -16.20 -8.56
CA GLY A 79 -10.51 -15.84 -7.17
C GLY A 79 -9.19 -16.41 -6.61
N ASP A 80 -8.39 -17.06 -7.43
CA ASP A 80 -7.07 -17.61 -7.08
C ASP A 80 -5.90 -16.69 -7.52
N CYS A 81 -6.19 -15.48 -8.00
CA CYS A 81 -5.18 -14.59 -8.58
C CYS A 81 -4.28 -13.85 -7.58
N GLY A 82 -4.55 -13.92 -6.27
CA GLY A 82 -3.81 -13.19 -5.23
C GLY A 82 -3.95 -11.65 -5.30
N LYS A 83 -4.92 -11.12 -6.06
CA LYS A 83 -5.12 -9.67 -6.26
C LYS A 83 -6.51 -9.24 -5.82
N LEU A 84 -6.66 -7.96 -5.46
CA LEU A 84 -7.94 -7.41 -5.04
C LEU A 84 -8.92 -7.29 -6.20
N HIS A 85 -10.13 -7.76 -5.94
CA HIS A 85 -11.28 -7.64 -6.81
C HIS A 85 -12.04 -6.35 -6.47
N LEU A 86 -11.59 -5.23 -7.03
CA LEU A 86 -12.14 -3.90 -6.77
C LEU A 86 -12.33 -3.10 -8.06
N CYS A 87 -13.27 -2.17 -8.03
CA CYS A 87 -13.43 -1.17 -9.08
C CYS A 87 -12.24 -0.20 -9.05
N ARG A 88 -11.54 -0.07 -10.18
CA ARG A 88 -10.47 0.93 -10.36
C ARG A 88 -10.92 2.34 -9.99
N TYR A 89 -12.05 2.78 -10.52
CA TYR A 89 -12.56 4.14 -10.28
C TYR A 89 -13.00 4.35 -8.83
N PHE A 90 -13.40 3.29 -8.13
CA PHE A 90 -13.66 3.37 -6.70
C PHE A 90 -12.37 3.65 -5.93
N ILE A 91 -11.27 2.97 -6.29
CA ILE A 91 -9.97 3.21 -5.66
C ILE A 91 -9.48 4.64 -5.91
N MET A 92 -9.69 5.15 -7.12
CA MET A 92 -9.37 6.53 -7.49
C MET A 92 -10.35 7.57 -6.93
N GLY A 93 -11.41 7.17 -6.21
CA GLY A 93 -12.42 8.09 -5.68
C GLY A 93 -13.33 8.76 -6.73
N SER A 94 -13.39 8.23 -7.95
CA SER A 94 -14.07 8.84 -9.11
C SER A 94 -15.20 7.97 -9.72
N CYS A 95 -15.59 6.87 -9.08
CA CYS A 95 -16.68 6.03 -9.59
C CYS A 95 -18.05 6.67 -9.35
N THR A 96 -18.77 6.99 -10.43
CA THR A 96 -20.13 7.58 -10.38
C THR A 96 -21.24 6.60 -10.74
N ARG A 97 -20.92 5.32 -11.02
CA ARG A 97 -21.89 4.34 -11.51
C ARG A 97 -22.76 3.77 -10.38
N SER A 98 -24.07 3.75 -10.60
CA SER A 98 -25.05 3.11 -9.73
C SER A 98 -26.09 2.32 -10.57
N PRO A 99 -26.09 0.97 -10.53
CA PRO A 99 -25.13 0.10 -9.85
C PRO A 99 -23.79 0.00 -10.61
N CYS A 100 -22.68 -0.06 -9.88
CA CYS A 100 -21.39 -0.35 -10.48
C CYS A 100 -21.29 -1.84 -10.84
N LYS A 101 -20.71 -2.14 -12.00
CA LYS A 101 -20.48 -3.51 -12.46
C LYS A 101 -19.34 -4.26 -11.74
N PHE A 102 -18.58 -3.55 -10.91
CA PHE A 102 -17.40 -4.01 -10.18
C PHE A 102 -17.58 -3.78 -8.67
N ASN A 103 -16.88 -4.56 -7.85
CA ASN A 103 -16.98 -4.48 -6.39
C ASN A 103 -16.40 -3.18 -5.83
N HIS A 104 -17.13 -2.54 -4.91
CA HIS A 104 -16.65 -1.40 -4.11
C HIS A 104 -16.36 -1.81 -2.65
N SER A 105 -16.55 -3.08 -2.30
CA SER A 105 -16.28 -3.58 -0.94
C SER A 105 -14.89 -4.20 -0.86
N VAL A 106 -14.06 -3.67 0.04
CA VAL A 106 -12.78 -4.28 0.41
C VAL A 106 -12.97 -5.50 1.33
N GLN A 107 -14.17 -5.70 1.89
CA GLN A 107 -14.48 -6.74 2.88
C GLN A 107 -15.18 -7.97 2.28
N THR A 108 -15.09 -8.20 0.97
CA THR A 108 -15.50 -9.48 0.40
C THR A 108 -14.58 -10.60 0.93
N PRO A 109 -15.05 -11.86 1.06
CA PRO A 109 -14.21 -12.97 1.54
C PRO A 109 -12.87 -13.11 0.79
N HIS A 110 -12.89 -13.00 -0.55
CA HIS A 110 -11.69 -13.00 -1.39
C HIS A 110 -10.72 -11.87 -1.03
N ASN A 111 -11.19 -10.62 -1.08
CA ASN A 111 -10.36 -9.45 -0.77
C ASN A 111 -9.78 -9.51 0.64
N PHE A 112 -10.56 -10.00 1.62
CA PHE A 112 -10.09 -10.15 3.00
C PHE A 112 -8.95 -11.18 3.11
N GLN A 113 -9.03 -12.30 2.40
CA GLN A 113 -7.95 -13.28 2.33
C GLN A 113 -6.68 -12.71 1.69
N VAL A 114 -6.82 -11.98 0.59
CA VAL A 114 -5.69 -11.28 -0.06
C VAL A 114 -5.06 -10.27 0.89
N LEU A 115 -5.86 -9.44 1.59
CA LEU A 115 -5.34 -8.48 2.56
C LEU A 115 -4.59 -9.15 3.72
N ARG A 116 -5.10 -10.28 4.21
CA ARG A 116 -4.43 -11.06 5.27
C ARG A 116 -3.07 -11.61 4.84
N GLN A 117 -2.95 -12.05 3.59
CA GLN A 117 -1.67 -12.51 3.03
C GLN A 117 -0.60 -11.40 3.02
N HIS A 118 -1.02 -10.14 2.95
CA HIS A 118 -0.15 -8.97 3.03
C HIS A 118 -0.13 -8.29 4.42
N GLN A 119 -0.84 -8.83 5.41
CA GLN A 119 -0.99 -8.26 6.77
C GLN A 119 -1.57 -6.83 6.76
N LEU A 120 -2.58 -6.59 5.93
CA LEU A 120 -3.26 -5.30 5.72
C LEU A 120 -4.78 -5.36 6.00
N GLU A 121 -5.28 -6.47 6.54
CA GLU A 121 -6.71 -6.72 6.76
C GLU A 121 -7.35 -5.79 7.81
N ALA A 122 -6.54 -5.25 8.72
CA ALA A 122 -6.99 -4.31 9.75
C ALA A 122 -7.08 -2.86 9.24
N LEU A 123 -6.63 -2.58 8.01
CA LEU A 123 -6.61 -1.23 7.48
C LEU A 123 -7.97 -0.80 6.92
N GLY A 124 -8.33 0.45 7.19
CA GLY A 124 -9.54 1.06 6.65
C GLY A 124 -9.46 1.30 5.14
N THR A 125 -10.61 1.40 4.49
CA THR A 125 -10.73 1.57 3.03
C THR A 125 -9.92 2.73 2.47
N LYS A 126 -9.95 3.91 3.12
CA LYS A 126 -9.21 5.10 2.64
C LYS A 126 -7.70 4.87 2.62
N VAL A 127 -7.16 4.25 3.68
CA VAL A 127 -5.74 3.90 3.79
C VAL A 127 -5.36 2.90 2.70
N LEU A 128 -6.18 1.86 2.48
CA LEU A 128 -5.96 0.89 1.41
C LEU A 128 -6.00 1.52 0.01
N GLN A 129 -6.89 2.49 -0.23
CA GLN A 129 -6.95 3.20 -1.50
C GLN A 129 -5.66 3.98 -1.77
N GLN A 130 -5.17 4.74 -0.79
CA GLN A 130 -3.90 5.47 -0.89
C GLN A 130 -2.72 4.51 -1.13
N LEU A 131 -2.69 3.41 -0.36
CA LEU A 131 -1.66 2.39 -0.48
C LEU A 131 -1.61 1.80 -1.90
N LEU A 132 -2.77 1.46 -2.45
CA LEU A 132 -2.89 0.92 -3.81
C LEU A 132 -2.45 1.94 -4.85
N LEU A 133 -2.84 3.21 -4.73
CA LEU A 133 -2.43 4.26 -5.67
C LEU A 133 -0.90 4.47 -5.69
N GLN A 134 -0.24 4.30 -4.54
CA GLN A 134 1.22 4.40 -4.44
C GLN A 134 1.94 3.16 -4.99
N ASN A 135 1.33 1.97 -4.88
CA ASN A 135 2.02 0.70 -5.12
C ASN A 135 1.61 -0.02 -6.39
N ASP A 136 0.45 0.25 -6.96
CA ASP A 136 -0.06 -0.41 -8.15
C ASP A 136 0.05 0.50 -9.37
N PRO A 137 1.09 0.33 -10.23
CA PRO A 137 1.28 1.17 -11.40
C PRO A 137 0.13 1.06 -12.39
N SER A 138 -0.62 -0.06 -12.37
CA SER A 138 -1.77 -0.20 -13.24
C SER A 138 -2.79 0.90 -12.96
N LEU A 139 -2.89 1.41 -11.72
CA LEU A 139 -3.82 2.45 -11.28
C LEU A 139 -3.45 3.88 -11.72
N LEU A 140 -2.23 4.08 -12.19
CA LEU A 140 -1.80 5.36 -12.72
C LEU A 140 -2.47 5.61 -14.09
N PRO A 141 -2.75 6.88 -14.45
CA PRO A 141 -3.21 7.19 -15.80
C PRO A 141 -2.16 6.72 -16.82
N ASP A 142 -2.61 6.28 -17.99
CA ASP A 142 -1.70 6.00 -19.12
C ASP A 142 -0.97 7.30 -19.47
N VAL A 143 0.25 7.45 -18.98
CA VAL A 143 1.16 8.51 -19.40
C VAL A 143 1.70 8.11 -20.77
N SER A 144 0.84 8.10 -21.79
CA SER A 144 1.34 8.20 -23.15
C SER A 144 1.97 9.57 -23.24
N MET A 145 3.30 9.64 -23.13
CA MET A 145 4.06 10.76 -23.66
C MET A 145 3.75 10.83 -25.15
N ARG A 146 2.67 11.54 -25.50
CA ARG A 146 2.54 12.14 -26.81
C ARG A 146 3.55 13.28 -26.85
N CYS A 147 4.82 12.95 -27.07
CA CYS A 147 5.70 13.88 -27.77
C CYS A 147 5.14 13.98 -29.18
N GLY A 148 4.23 14.92 -29.38
CA GLY A 148 3.88 15.42 -30.69
C GLY A 148 4.90 16.50 -31.05
N SER A 149 5.66 16.26 -32.10
CA SER A 149 6.07 17.18 -33.17
C SER A 149 6.95 16.40 -34.14
#